data_AF-A0A2S2N6R3-F1
#
_entry.id   AF-A0A2S2N6R3-F1
#
_cell.length_a   1.000
_cell.length_b   1.000
_cell.length_c   1.000
_cell.angle_alpha   90.00
_cell.angle_beta   90.00
_cell.angle_gamma   90.00
#
_symmetry.space_group_name_H-M   'P 1'
#
loop_
_entity.id
_entity.type
_entity.pdbx_description
1 polymer ?
#
loop_
_entity_poly.entity_id
_entity_poly.type
_entity_poly.pdbx_seq_one_letter_code
_entity_poly.pdbx_strand_id
1 'polypeptide(L)'
;DFFARFRLSKNTFKIVLEMVQLEVTTVTQRNRAVTAEQQLLLTLRFYASDAYLINVGELFGLHYSTASNIIKKMNIALARLRPKFIKMPSNANDISDLQNRFYFKAKFPRCIGAIDCTHIKISSPGGDDAENY
;
A
#
# COMPACT_ATOMS: atom_id res chain seq x y z
N ASP A 1 9.51 8.85 17.26
CA ASP A 1 9.74 7.42 17.48
C ASP A 1 8.79 6.50 16.70
N PHE A 2 7.45 6.55 16.88
CA PHE A 2 6.51 5.67 16.13
C PHE A 2 6.48 5.92 14.61
N PHE A 3 6.34 7.17 14.16
CA PHE A 3 6.27 7.50 12.73
C PHE A 3 7.54 7.09 11.97
N ALA A 4 8.71 7.20 12.58
CA ALA A 4 9.97 6.77 11.98
C ALA A 4 10.02 5.25 11.70
N ARG A 5 9.29 4.44 12.49
CA ARG A 5 9.30 2.98 12.39
C ARG A 5 8.24 2.43 11.44
N PHE A 6 7.10 3.12 11.31
CA PHE A 6 5.90 2.63 10.62
C PHE A 6 5.36 3.57 9.53
N ARG A 7 5.98 4.75 9.32
CA ARG A 7 5.58 5.79 8.36
C ARG A 7 4.12 6.25 8.47
N LEU A 8 3.52 6.05 9.65
CA LEU A 8 2.13 6.37 9.93
C LEU A 8 2.01 6.98 11.34
N SER A 9 1.09 7.92 11.53
CA SER A 9 0.83 8.47 12.86
C SER A 9 0.07 7.46 13.73
N LYS A 10 0.20 7.54 15.06
CA LYS A 10 -0.56 6.67 15.99
C LYS A 10 -2.08 6.85 15.84
N ASN A 11 -2.54 8.06 15.52
CA ASN A 11 -3.97 8.32 15.34
C ASN A 11 -4.49 7.64 14.07
N THR A 12 -3.78 7.83 12.96
CA THR A 12 -4.10 7.16 11.68
C THR A 12 -4.04 5.64 11.84
N PHE A 13 -3.10 5.12 12.64
CA PHE A 13 -2.99 3.69 12.91
C PHE A 13 -4.27 3.13 13.53
N LYS A 14 -4.80 3.80 14.55
CA LYS A 14 -6.06 3.40 15.21
C LYS A 14 -7.24 3.42 14.24
N ILE A 15 -7.34 4.48 13.44
CA ILE A 15 -8.38 4.62 12.42
C ILE A 15 -8.32 3.47 11.40
N VAL A 16 -7.11 3.13 10.91
CA VAL A 16 -6.93 2.02 9.97
C VAL A 16 -7.26 0.68 10.64
N LEU A 17 -6.80 0.47 11.87
CA LEU A 17 -7.07 -0.75 12.64
C LEU A 17 -8.57 -0.96 12.81
N GLU A 18 -9.33 0.07 13.17
CA GLU A 18 -10.79 -0.01 13.30
C GLU A 18 -11.47 -0.44 12.01
N MET A 19 -10.97 -0.01 10.85
CA MET A 19 -11.53 -0.36 9.54
C MET A 19 -11.24 -1.80 9.10
N VAL A 20 -10.10 -2.38 9.51
CA VAL A 20 -9.64 -3.69 9.00
C VAL A 20 -9.76 -4.82 10.02
N GLN A 21 -9.84 -4.52 11.32
CA GLN A 21 -9.74 -5.51 12.39
C GLN A 21 -10.73 -6.67 12.28
N LEU A 22 -11.98 -6.41 11.88
CA LEU A 22 -13.00 -7.45 11.74
C LEU A 22 -12.68 -8.45 10.62
N GLU A 23 -12.03 -7.99 9.55
CA GLU A 23 -11.65 -8.84 8.42
C GLU A 23 -10.37 -9.64 8.71
N VAL A 24 -9.40 -9.01 9.37
CA VAL A 24 -8.06 -9.60 9.58
C VAL A 24 -7.97 -10.43 10.85
N THR A 25 -8.90 -10.28 11.79
CA THR A 25 -8.98 -11.15 12.97
C THR A 25 -9.20 -12.59 12.52
N THR A 26 -8.45 -13.51 13.14
CA THR A 26 -8.58 -14.94 12.88
C THR A 26 -9.24 -15.55 14.10
N VAL A 27 -10.45 -16.11 13.92
CA VAL A 27 -11.08 -16.93 14.96
C VAL A 27 -10.31 -18.24 15.02
N THR A 28 -9.55 -18.44 16.09
CA THR A 28 -8.78 -19.67 16.30
C THR A 28 -8.81 -20.07 17.77
N GLN A 29 -8.89 -21.37 18.03
CA GLN A 29 -8.74 -21.95 19.37
C GLN A 29 -7.28 -22.27 19.71
N ARG A 30 -6.33 -21.92 18.84
CA ARG A 30 -4.89 -22.09 19.12
C ARG A 30 -4.42 -21.02 20.09
N ASN A 31 -3.57 -21.42 21.04
CA ASN A 31 -2.86 -20.49 21.91
C ASN A 31 -1.96 -19.55 21.10
N ARG A 32 -1.84 -18.28 21.52
CA ARG A 32 -0.99 -17.22 20.92
C ARG A 32 -1.36 -16.80 19.48
N ALA A 33 -2.65 -16.56 19.23
CA ALA A 33 -3.07 -15.92 17.97
C ALA A 33 -2.46 -14.51 17.82
N VAL A 34 -1.94 -14.20 16.63
CA VAL A 34 -1.43 -12.86 16.32
C VAL A 34 -2.62 -11.90 16.19
N THR A 35 -2.66 -10.88 17.04
CA THR A 35 -3.79 -9.94 17.09
C THR A 35 -3.85 -9.07 15.83
N ALA A 36 -5.02 -8.51 15.52
CA ALA A 36 -5.16 -7.58 14.38
C ALA A 36 -4.18 -6.39 14.48
N GLU A 37 -3.94 -5.90 15.69
CA GLU A 37 -2.96 -4.84 15.96
C GLU A 37 -1.54 -5.26 15.59
N GLN A 38 -1.10 -6.45 16.04
CA GLN A 38 0.22 -6.99 15.71
C GLN A 38 0.36 -7.26 14.20
N GLN A 39 -0.69 -7.77 13.57
CA GLN A 39 -0.72 -8.00 12.12
C GLN A 39 -0.54 -6.68 11.34
N LEU A 40 -1.20 -5.61 11.77
CA LEU A 40 -1.09 -4.29 11.14
C LEU A 40 0.30 -3.68 11.38
N LEU A 41 0.84 -3.77 12.59
CA LEU A 41 2.20 -3.30 12.90
C LEU A 41 3.26 -4.05 12.08
N LEU A 42 3.13 -5.37 11.94
CA LEU A 42 4.01 -6.19 11.09
C LEU A 42 3.98 -5.70 9.64
N THR A 43 2.78 -5.50 9.11
CA THR A 43 2.58 -5.04 7.73
C THR A 43 3.15 -3.65 7.49
N LEU A 44 2.86 -2.71 8.39
CA LEU A 44 3.41 -1.34 8.30
C LEU A 44 4.92 -1.32 8.47
N ARG A 45 5.47 -2.20 9.32
CA ARG A 45 6.92 -2.32 9.46
C ARG A 45 7.57 -2.78 8.17
N PHE A 46 6.95 -3.77 7.49
CA PHE A 46 7.40 -4.24 6.20
C PHE A 46 7.39 -3.13 5.15
N TYR A 47 6.33 -2.33 5.05
CA TYR A 47 6.27 -1.19 4.11
C TYR A 47 7.28 -0.09 4.42
N ALA A 48 7.53 0.16 5.71
CA ALA A 48 8.45 1.21 6.15
C ALA A 48 9.92 0.79 6.08
N SER A 49 10.20 -0.50 5.92
CA SER A 49 11.54 -1.06 5.87
C SER A 49 11.93 -1.44 4.46
N ASP A 50 13.18 -1.19 4.10
CA ASP A 50 13.80 -1.81 2.92
C ASP A 50 14.36 -3.22 3.24
N ALA A 51 13.79 -3.88 4.25
CA ALA A 51 14.27 -5.15 4.78
C ALA A 51 13.53 -6.33 4.18
N TYR A 52 14.23 -7.46 4.03
CA TYR A 52 13.61 -8.72 3.66
C TYR A 52 12.53 -9.13 4.68
N LEU A 53 11.46 -9.74 4.18
CA LEU A 53 10.34 -10.20 5.00
C LEU A 53 10.76 -11.13 6.14
N ILE A 54 11.83 -11.92 5.95
CA ILE A 54 12.38 -12.80 6.99
C ILE A 54 12.79 -11.98 8.22
N ASN A 55 13.59 -10.93 8.01
CA ASN A 55 14.07 -10.05 9.08
C ASN A 55 12.90 -9.35 9.78
N VAL A 56 11.88 -8.93 9.03
CA VAL A 56 10.69 -8.30 9.60
C VAL A 56 9.88 -9.30 10.42
N GLY A 57 9.72 -10.55 9.96
CA GLY A 57 9.05 -11.61 10.70
C GLY A 57 9.75 -11.95 12.03
N GLU A 58 11.08 -12.05 12.01
CA GLU A 58 11.90 -12.33 13.20
C GLU A 58 11.74 -11.26 14.29
N LEU A 59 11.65 -9.98 13.92
CA LEU A 59 11.39 -8.89 14.87
C LEU A 59 10.06 -9.06 15.64
N PHE A 60 9.11 -9.80 15.07
CA PHE A 60 7.81 -10.09 15.67
C PHE A 60 7.74 -11.54 16.21
N GLY A 61 8.84 -12.29 16.18
CA GLY A 61 8.90 -13.70 16.60
C GLY A 61 8.09 -14.63 15.70
N LEU A 62 7.93 -14.28 14.42
CA LEU A 62 7.13 -15.02 13.45
C LEU A 62 8.02 -15.65 12.38
N HIS A 63 7.71 -16.89 12.03
CA HIS A 63 8.29 -17.51 10.85
C HIS A 63 7.85 -16.79 9.57
N TYR A 64 8.71 -16.78 8.55
CA TYR A 64 8.50 -16.03 7.30
C TYR A 64 7.17 -16.38 6.62
N SER A 65 6.76 -17.65 6.67
CA SER A 65 5.51 -18.11 6.06
C SER A 65 4.27 -17.52 6.74
N THR A 66 4.30 -17.42 8.08
CA THR A 66 3.25 -16.78 8.87
C THR A 66 3.19 -15.28 8.58
N ALA A 67 4.35 -14.61 8.56
CA ALA A 67 4.43 -13.19 8.24
C ALA A 67 3.90 -12.89 6.82
N SER A 68 4.27 -13.71 5.83
CA SER A 68 3.79 -13.60 4.45
C SER A 68 2.27 -13.73 4.34
N ASN A 69 1.68 -14.72 5.01
CA ASN A 69 0.23 -14.91 5.02
C ASN A 69 -0.50 -13.74 5.69
N ILE A 70 0.03 -13.22 6.80
CA ILE A 70 -0.52 -12.06 7.50
C ILE A 70 -0.50 -10.83 6.57
N ILE A 71 0.64 -10.52 5.96
CA ILE A 71 0.79 -9.35 5.08
C ILE A 71 -0.14 -9.49 3.87
N LYS A 72 -0.23 -10.68 3.27
CA LYS A 72 -1.17 -10.92 2.17
C LYS A 72 -2.62 -10.63 2.58
N LYS A 73 -3.06 -11.15 3.73
CA LYS A 73 -4.42 -10.90 4.26
C LYS A 73 -4.65 -9.41 4.52
N MET A 74 -3.68 -8.74 5.14
CA MET A 74 -3.75 -7.31 5.44
C MET A 74 -3.79 -6.46 4.16
N ASN A 75 -2.98 -6.78 3.15
CA ASN A 75 -2.98 -6.09 1.85
C ASN A 75 -4.36 -6.14 1.18
N ILE A 76 -5.03 -7.30 1.22
CA ILE A 76 -6.38 -7.46 0.66
C ILE A 76 -7.38 -6.57 1.41
N ALA A 77 -7.36 -6.59 2.74
CA ALA A 77 -8.23 -5.77 3.57
C ALA A 77 -8.02 -4.26 3.32
N LEU A 78 -6.76 -3.81 3.24
CA LEU A 78 -6.42 -2.42 2.94
C LEU A 78 -6.85 -2.03 1.51
N ALA A 79 -6.64 -2.90 0.53
CA ALA A 79 -7.02 -2.65 -0.86
C ALA A 79 -8.54 -2.46 -1.03
N ARG A 80 -9.36 -3.14 -0.20
CA ARG A 80 -10.82 -2.94 -0.19
C ARG A 80 -11.23 -1.56 0.28
N LEU A 81 -10.38 -0.85 1.03
CA LEU A 81 -10.63 0.54 1.42
C LEU A 81 -10.34 1.54 0.29
N ARG A 82 -9.76 1.11 -0.84
CA ARG A 82 -9.44 1.96 -2.01
C ARG A 82 -10.59 2.92 -2.39
N PRO A 83 -11.85 2.47 -2.56
CA PRO A 83 -12.92 3.37 -3.02
C PRO A 83 -13.22 4.53 -2.06
N LYS A 84 -12.86 4.39 -0.78
CA LYS A 84 -13.06 5.43 0.24
C LYS A 84 -11.98 6.53 0.19
N PHE A 85 -10.76 6.17 -0.22
CA PHE A 85 -9.59 7.05 -0.09
C PHE A 85 -8.95 7.44 -1.42
N ILE A 86 -9.11 6.64 -2.47
CA ILE A 86 -8.49 6.85 -3.77
C ILE A 86 -9.59 7.19 -4.78
N LYS A 87 -9.57 8.42 -5.27
CA LYS A 87 -10.45 8.90 -6.36
C LYS A 87 -9.62 9.05 -7.63
N MET A 88 -10.01 8.32 -8.67
CA MET A 88 -9.46 8.46 -10.01
C MET A 88 -10.47 9.18 -10.90
N PRO A 89 -10.05 9.94 -11.92
CA PRO A 89 -10.97 10.53 -12.88
C PRO A 89 -11.76 9.42 -13.59
N SER A 90 -13.07 9.60 -13.71
CA SER A 90 -13.97 8.55 -14.22
C SER A 90 -14.68 8.90 -15.53
N ASN A 91 -14.68 10.17 -15.93
CA ASN A 91 -15.27 10.62 -17.19
C ASN A 91 -14.23 11.31 -18.09
N ALA A 92 -14.53 11.42 -19.38
CA ALA A 92 -13.59 11.94 -20.38
C ALA A 92 -13.14 13.38 -20.10
N ASN A 93 -14.02 14.22 -19.54
CA ASN A 93 -13.70 15.61 -19.23
C ASN A 93 -12.70 15.69 -18.07
N ASP A 94 -12.94 14.94 -16.99
CA ASP A 94 -12.04 14.89 -15.84
C ASP A 94 -10.66 14.33 -16.22
N ILE A 95 -10.64 13.33 -17.10
CA ILE A 95 -9.39 12.75 -17.63
C ILE A 95 -8.63 13.82 -18.41
N SER A 96 -9.29 14.49 -19.36
CA SER A 96 -8.66 15.53 -20.20
C SER A 96 -8.13 16.69 -19.35
N ASP A 97 -8.92 17.18 -18.39
CA ASP A 97 -8.49 18.24 -17.47
C ASP A 97 -7.24 17.82 -16.67
N LEU A 98 -7.26 16.60 -16.10
CA LEU A 98 -6.13 16.12 -15.30
C LEU A 98 -4.86 15.95 -16.12
N GLN A 99 -4.98 15.41 -17.34
CA GLN A 99 -3.86 15.29 -18.28
C GLN A 99 -3.26 16.65 -18.63
N ASN A 100 -4.12 17.64 -18.92
CA ASN A 100 -3.68 18.99 -19.20
C ASN A 100 -2.95 19.60 -18.00
N ARG A 101 -3.45 19.39 -16.78
CA ARG A 101 -2.81 19.87 -15.55
C ARG A 101 -1.42 19.27 -15.35
N PHE A 102 -1.23 17.98 -15.59
CA PHE A 102 0.10 17.35 -15.55
C PHE A 102 1.02 17.89 -16.65
N TYR A 103 0.50 18.07 -17.86
CA TYR A 103 1.26 18.61 -18.98
C TYR A 103 1.70 20.07 -18.73
N PHE A 104 0.81 20.94 -18.23
CA PHE A 104 1.18 22.32 -17.93
C PHE A 104 2.17 22.42 -16.77
N LYS A 105 2.08 21.52 -15.78
CA LYS A 105 2.98 21.52 -14.62
C LYS A 105 4.38 20.95 -14.92
N ALA A 106 4.45 19.88 -15.70
CA ALA A 106 5.67 19.08 -15.83
C ALA A 106 5.98 18.59 -17.25
N LYS A 107 5.22 19.06 -18.26
CA LYS A 107 5.30 18.59 -19.65
C LYS A 107 5.17 17.07 -19.79
N PHE A 108 4.44 16.46 -18.86
CA PHE A 108 4.21 15.02 -18.81
C PHE A 108 2.83 14.70 -19.39
N PRO A 109 2.75 14.29 -20.67
CA PRO A 109 1.47 14.12 -21.37
C PRO A 109 0.71 12.90 -20.83
N ARG A 110 -0.61 12.92 -21.04
CA ARG A 110 -1.53 11.77 -20.82
C ARG A 110 -1.58 11.20 -19.40
N CYS A 111 -0.93 11.84 -18.44
CA CYS A 111 -0.91 11.42 -17.05
C CYS A 111 -2.22 11.72 -16.31
N ILE A 112 -2.76 10.71 -15.63
CA ILE A 112 -4.02 10.79 -14.88
C ILE A 112 -3.83 10.58 -13.37
N GLY A 113 -2.58 10.63 -12.90
CA GLY A 113 -2.24 10.39 -11.50
C GLY A 113 -0.76 10.10 -11.33
N ALA A 114 -0.26 10.36 -10.14
CA ALA A 114 1.12 10.04 -9.75
C ALA A 114 1.11 9.38 -8.37
N ILE A 115 2.00 8.41 -8.19
CA ILE A 115 2.26 7.76 -6.91
C ILE A 115 3.73 8.00 -6.61
N ASP A 116 4.02 8.60 -5.46
CA ASP A 116 5.38 8.85 -5.02
C ASP A 116 6.02 7.57 -4.45
N CYS A 117 7.35 7.46 -4.57
CA CYS A 117 8.20 6.44 -3.95
C CYS A 117 7.96 4.97 -4.38
N THR A 118 7.71 4.69 -5.66
CA THR A 118 7.79 3.31 -6.18
C THR A 118 8.51 3.26 -7.53
N HIS A 119 9.72 2.70 -7.57
CA HIS A 119 10.39 2.36 -8.82
C HIS A 119 9.73 1.12 -9.43
N ILE A 120 8.63 1.31 -10.15
CA ILE A 120 8.05 0.25 -10.98
C ILE A 120 8.91 0.18 -12.23
N LYS A 121 9.56 -0.97 -12.47
CA LYS A 121 10.26 -1.20 -13.73
C LYS A 121 9.24 -1.22 -14.86
N ILE A 122 9.23 -0.18 -15.69
CA ILE A 122 8.44 -0.13 -16.92
C ILE A 122 9.31 -0.68 -18.03
N SER A 123 8.83 -1.69 -18.74
CA SER A 123 9.45 -2.13 -19.99
C SER A 123 9.12 -1.10 -21.06
N SER A 124 10.15 -0.51 -21.69
CA SER A 124 9.93 0.44 -22.78
C SER A 124 9.16 -0.26 -23.91
N PRO A 125 8.06 0.33 -24.42
CA PRO A 125 7.34 -0.21 -25.57
C PRO A 125 8.18 -0.14 -26.87
N GLY A 126 9.23 0.70 -26.91
CA GLY A 126 10.13 0.85 -28.07
C GLY A 126 9.49 1.63 -29.24
N GLY A 127 10.33 2.00 -30.23
CA GLY A 127 9.92 2.74 -31.44
C GLY A 127 10.10 4.26 -31.35
N ASP A 128 9.89 4.94 -32.48
CA ASP A 128 10.05 6.40 -32.63
C ASP A 128 8.97 7.21 -31.90
N ASP A 129 7.85 6.56 -31.54
CA ASP A 129 6.66 7.14 -30.91
C ASP A 129 6.41 6.56 -29.49
N ALA A 130 7.46 6.13 -28.79
CA ALA A 130 7.33 5.47 -27.48
C ALA A 130 6.61 6.33 -26.43
N GLU A 131 6.57 7.66 -26.61
CA GLU A 131 5.83 8.62 -25.80
C GLU A 131 4.30 8.58 -25.98
N ASN A 132 3.81 7.90 -27.02
CA ASN A 132 2.38 7.72 -27.29
C ASN A 132 1.76 6.51 -26.56
N TYR A 133 2.59 5.70 -25.88
CA TYR A 133 2.18 4.53 -25.11
C TYR A 133 2.28 4.79 -23.60
#